data_AF-A0AAN8WQC2-F1
#
_entry.id   AF-A0AAN8WQC2-F1
#
_cell.length_a   1.000
_cell.length_b   1.000
_cell.length_c   1.000
_cell.angle_alpha   90.00
_cell.angle_beta   90.00
_cell.angle_gamma   90.00
#
_symmetry.space_group_name_H-M   'P 1'
#
loop_
_entity.id
_entity.type
_entity.pdbx_description
1 polymer ?
#
loop_
_entity_poly.entity_id
_entity_poly.type
_entity_poly.pdbx_seq_one_letter_code
_entity_poly.pdbx_strand_id
1 'polypeptide(L)'
;ICINAWIWSVIFHARDTPWTERMDYFCAFSMVLYSLFALFIRLLGPGKWKRKEAVAVLFALFFSYHVWYLSSRRFDYGYNMKVNVIVGLLNGCGWVAWAVPRMEKRLYVKWCIYTVVGALSTMLLELGDFPPILWAVDAHALWHLATAPLPFIWYRFLESDCLYLAQRGSGPDFKKQI
;
A
#
# COMPACT_ATOMS: atom_id res chain seq x y z
N ILE A 1 -8.84 2.16 4.91
CA ILE A 1 -7.49 1.57 5.05
C ILE A 1 -6.48 2.65 5.41
N CYS A 2 -6.12 3.58 4.51
CA CYS A 2 -5.12 4.61 4.83
C CYS A 2 -5.48 5.51 6.03
N ILE A 3 -6.75 5.90 6.18
CA ILE A 3 -7.21 6.67 7.35
C ILE A 3 -6.91 5.94 8.66
N ASN A 4 -7.15 4.62 8.72
CA ASN A 4 -6.85 3.84 9.93
C ASN A 4 -5.35 3.82 10.21
N ALA A 5 -4.50 3.65 9.19
CA ALA A 5 -3.05 3.64 9.38
C ALA A 5 -2.54 4.96 9.97
N TRP A 6 -2.95 6.10 9.41
CA TRP A 6 -2.53 7.40 9.92
C TRP A 6 -3.13 7.74 11.29
N ILE A 7 -4.38 7.37 11.55
CA ILE A 7 -4.99 7.56 12.89
C ILE A 7 -4.24 6.75 13.94
N TRP A 8 -3.99 5.45 13.69
CA TRP A 8 -3.31 4.60 14.65
C TRP A 8 -1.84 4.99 14.85
N SER A 9 -1.15 5.43 13.78
CA SER A 9 0.18 6.01 13.87
C SER A 9 0.19 7.23 14.80
N VAL A 10 -0.73 8.18 14.61
CA VAL A 10 -0.83 9.36 15.51
C VAL A 10 -1.12 8.94 16.95
N ILE A 11 -2.04 8.01 17.17
CA ILE A 11 -2.39 7.54 18.53
C ILE A 11 -1.18 6.86 19.19
N PHE A 12 -0.45 6.01 18.47
CA PHE A 12 0.74 5.32 18.96
C PHE A 12 1.85 6.30 19.34
N HIS A 13 2.21 7.23 18.45
CA HIS A 13 3.26 8.21 18.75
C HIS A 13 2.85 9.25 19.79
N ALA A 14 1.55 9.50 19.97
CA ALA A 14 1.06 10.32 21.08
C ALA A 14 1.10 9.56 22.43
N ARG A 15 0.81 8.25 22.40
CA ARG A 15 0.85 7.39 23.59
C ARG A 15 1.13 5.94 23.21
N ASP A 16 2.34 5.52 23.53
CA ASP A 16 2.78 4.15 23.36
C ASP A 16 2.13 3.24 24.41
N THR A 17 1.41 2.23 23.90
CA THR A 17 0.90 1.09 24.66
C THR A 17 0.99 -0.14 23.76
N PRO A 18 1.02 -1.36 24.32
CA PRO A 18 1.05 -2.58 23.51
C PRO A 18 -0.13 -2.71 22.52
N TRP A 19 -1.25 -2.05 22.78
CA TRP A 19 -2.39 -2.04 21.87
C TRP A 19 -2.19 -1.04 20.73
N THR A 20 -1.83 0.20 21.05
CA THR A 20 -1.65 1.27 20.07
C THR A 20 -0.49 0.95 19.12
N GLU A 21 0.59 0.37 19.64
CA GLU A 21 1.70 -0.17 18.85
C GLU A 21 1.24 -1.19 17.81
N ARG A 22 0.53 -2.24 18.25
CA ARG A 22 0.05 -3.28 17.34
C ARG A 22 -0.87 -2.70 16.26
N MET A 23 -1.76 -1.80 16.64
CA MET A 23 -2.69 -1.20 15.69
C MET A 23 -1.99 -0.32 14.66
N ASP A 24 -0.93 0.40 15.04
CA ASP A 24 -0.10 1.14 14.09
C ASP A 24 0.53 0.19 13.05
N TYR A 25 1.27 -0.83 13.51
CA TYR A 25 1.91 -1.79 12.61
C TYR A 25 0.91 -2.56 11.72
N PHE A 26 -0.21 -3.02 12.27
CA PHE A 26 -1.21 -3.77 11.50
C PHE A 26 -1.88 -2.90 10.45
N CYS A 27 -2.21 -1.65 10.80
CA CYS A 27 -2.82 -0.74 9.85
C CYS A 27 -1.82 -0.26 8.79
N ALA A 28 -0.56 -0.03 9.15
CA ALA A 28 0.51 0.27 8.21
C ALA A 28 0.69 -0.85 7.18
N PHE A 29 0.81 -2.11 7.64
CA PHE A 29 0.92 -3.26 6.76
C PHE A 29 -0.33 -3.43 5.86
N SER A 30 -1.52 -3.17 6.41
CA SER A 30 -2.77 -3.28 5.64
C SER A 30 -2.80 -2.34 4.42
N MET A 31 -2.17 -1.15 4.50
CA MET A 31 -2.04 -0.25 3.34
C MET A 31 -1.20 -0.88 2.23
N VAL A 32 -0.02 -1.40 2.58
CA VAL A 32 0.92 -2.01 1.63
C VAL A 32 0.31 -3.26 1.00
N LEU A 33 -0.28 -4.12 1.83
CA LEU A 33 -0.91 -5.35 1.38
C LEU A 33 -2.14 -5.08 0.49
N TYR A 34 -2.95 -4.08 0.83
CA TYR A 34 -4.11 -3.71 0.01
C TYR A 34 -3.70 -3.16 -1.36
N SER A 35 -2.60 -2.39 -1.44
CA SER A 35 -2.06 -1.93 -2.72
C SER A 35 -1.62 -3.10 -3.61
N LEU A 36 -0.96 -4.11 -3.03
CA LEU A 36 -0.61 -5.33 -3.75
C LEU A 36 -1.85 -6.10 -4.18
N PHE A 37 -2.84 -6.26 -3.30
CA PHE A 37 -4.14 -6.85 -3.64
C PHE A 37 -4.79 -6.13 -4.83
N ALA A 38 -4.84 -4.80 -4.80
CA ALA A 38 -5.41 -3.98 -5.87
C ALA A 38 -4.69 -4.20 -7.20
N LEU A 39 -3.36 -4.38 -7.21
CA LEU A 39 -2.61 -4.75 -8.41
C LEU A 39 -3.09 -6.08 -8.99
N PHE A 40 -3.23 -7.14 -8.19
CA PHE A 40 -3.73 -8.43 -8.66
C PHE A 40 -5.14 -8.33 -9.25
N ILE A 41 -6.04 -7.60 -8.57
CA ILE A 41 -7.39 -7.34 -9.08
C ILE A 41 -7.33 -6.58 -10.41
N ARG A 42 -6.41 -5.62 -10.53
CA ARG A 42 -6.22 -4.83 -11.75
C ARG A 42 -5.70 -5.66 -12.91
N LEU A 43 -4.77 -6.59 -12.65
CA LEU A 43 -4.19 -7.50 -13.65
C LEU A 43 -5.21 -8.54 -14.16
N LEU A 44 -6.13 -8.99 -13.30
CA LEU A 44 -7.18 -9.93 -13.71
C LEU A 44 -8.15 -9.34 -14.74
N GLY A 45 -8.32 -8.00 -14.75
CA GLY A 45 -9.20 -7.30 -15.66
C GLY A 45 -10.69 -7.42 -15.31
N PRO A 46 -11.61 -7.00 -16.21
CA PRO A 46 -13.05 -7.17 -16.01
C PRO A 46 -13.49 -8.65 -16.11
N GLY A 47 -14.65 -8.99 -15.53
CA GLY A 47 -15.36 -10.26 -15.81
C GLY A 47 -14.93 -11.54 -15.08
N LYS A 48 -13.91 -11.51 -14.19
CA LYS A 48 -13.39 -12.72 -13.50
C LYS A 48 -13.66 -12.74 -11.99
N TRP A 49 -14.92 -12.57 -11.57
CA TRP A 49 -15.33 -12.40 -10.17
C TRP A 49 -14.90 -13.56 -9.26
N LYS A 50 -15.09 -14.83 -9.64
CA LYS A 50 -14.60 -15.98 -8.83
C LYS A 50 -13.09 -15.95 -8.57
N ARG A 51 -12.29 -15.55 -9.57
CA ARG A 51 -10.82 -15.44 -9.39
C ARG A 51 -10.46 -14.26 -8.48
N LYS A 52 -11.19 -13.15 -8.59
CA LYS A 52 -11.01 -11.97 -7.72
C LYS A 52 -11.37 -12.29 -6.27
N GLU A 53 -12.45 -13.03 -6.06
CA GLU A 53 -12.85 -13.53 -4.73
C GLU A 53 -11.77 -14.45 -4.14
N ALA A 54 -11.27 -15.41 -4.93
CA ALA A 54 -10.18 -16.28 -4.47
C ALA A 54 -8.91 -15.50 -4.08
N VAL A 55 -8.54 -14.47 -4.86
CA VAL A 55 -7.44 -13.56 -4.51
C VAL A 55 -7.77 -12.78 -3.23
N ALA A 56 -8.98 -12.26 -3.08
CA ALA A 56 -9.38 -11.52 -1.88
C ALA A 56 -9.30 -12.39 -0.62
N VAL A 57 -9.79 -13.64 -0.69
CA VAL A 57 -9.70 -14.62 0.40
C VAL A 57 -8.24 -14.92 0.72
N LEU A 58 -7.39 -15.15 -0.28
CA LEU A 58 -5.96 -15.40 -0.06
C LEU A 58 -5.28 -14.26 0.71
N PHE A 59 -5.50 -13.01 0.30
CA PHE A 59 -4.92 -11.84 0.95
C PHE A 59 -5.50 -11.61 2.36
N ALA A 60 -6.79 -11.86 2.56
CA ALA A 60 -7.43 -11.78 3.87
C ALA A 60 -6.89 -12.84 4.85
N LEU A 61 -6.68 -14.08 4.38
CA LEU A 61 -6.07 -15.14 5.17
C LEU A 61 -4.62 -14.81 5.52
N PHE A 62 -3.85 -14.29 4.57
CA PHE A 62 -2.48 -13.86 4.83
C PHE A 62 -2.41 -12.74 5.86
N PHE A 63 -3.27 -11.72 5.76
CA PHE A 63 -3.36 -10.65 6.75
C PHE A 63 -3.77 -11.18 8.13
N SER A 64 -4.77 -12.05 8.18
CA SER A 64 -5.26 -12.65 9.43
C SER A 64 -4.16 -13.48 10.11
N TYR A 65 -3.41 -14.26 9.33
CA TYR A 65 -2.26 -15.01 9.84
C TYR A 65 -1.16 -14.09 10.36
N HIS A 66 -0.82 -13.02 9.64
CA HIS A 66 0.18 -12.03 10.05
C HIS A 66 -0.19 -11.37 11.39
N VAL A 67 -1.44 -10.93 11.52
CA VAL A 67 -1.97 -10.35 12.77
C VAL A 67 -1.97 -11.36 13.90
N TRP A 68 -2.44 -12.58 13.66
CA TRP A 68 -2.43 -13.65 14.65
C TRP A 68 -1.01 -13.96 15.13
N TYR A 69 -0.06 -14.13 14.22
CA TYR A 69 1.34 -14.43 14.53
C TYR A 69 1.94 -13.36 15.46
N LEU A 70 1.83 -12.09 15.06
CA LEU A 70 2.35 -10.95 15.84
C LEU A 70 1.59 -10.68 17.15
N SER A 71 0.35 -11.16 17.27
CA SER A 71 -0.45 -11.02 18.50
C SER A 71 -0.22 -12.17 19.49
N SER A 72 0.18 -13.35 19.01
CA SER A 72 0.28 -14.59 19.80
C SER A 72 1.44 -14.60 20.80
N ARG A 73 2.46 -13.75 20.60
CA ARG A 73 3.66 -13.67 21.43
C ARG A 73 4.11 -12.21 21.59
N ARG A 74 5.31 -12.01 22.14
CA ARG A 74 6.01 -10.73 22.06
C ARG A 74 6.10 -10.32 20.59
N PHE A 75 5.82 -9.05 20.32
CA PHE A 75 5.80 -8.51 18.97
C PHE A 75 7.18 -8.66 18.31
N ASP A 76 7.23 -9.35 17.17
CA ASP A 76 8.46 -9.59 16.42
C ASP A 76 8.62 -8.53 15.32
N TYR A 77 9.32 -7.45 15.66
CA TYR A 77 9.62 -6.36 14.72
C TYR A 77 10.45 -6.83 13.53
N GLY A 78 11.37 -7.78 13.73
CA GLY A 78 12.23 -8.30 12.68
C GLY A 78 11.42 -9.06 11.62
N TYR A 79 10.48 -9.90 12.06
CA TYR A 79 9.51 -10.54 11.17
C TYR A 79 8.63 -9.50 10.48
N ASN A 80 8.04 -8.56 11.22
CA ASN A 80 7.16 -7.54 10.66
C ASN A 80 7.87 -6.71 9.58
N MET A 81 9.11 -6.26 9.84
CA MET A 81 9.90 -5.51 8.87
C MET A 81 10.23 -6.34 7.63
N LYS A 82 10.65 -7.60 7.79
CA LYS A 82 10.92 -8.49 6.64
C LYS A 82 9.68 -8.66 5.77
N VAL A 83 8.52 -8.94 6.36
CA VAL A 83 7.26 -9.11 5.61
C VAL A 83 6.87 -7.81 4.90
N ASN A 84 6.91 -6.67 5.59
CA ASN A 84 6.62 -5.37 5.01
C ASN A 84 7.53 -5.04 3.82
N VAL A 85 8.85 -5.26 3.96
CA VAL A 85 9.82 -5.03 2.88
C VAL A 85 9.55 -5.94 1.69
N ILE A 86 9.35 -7.24 1.90
CA ILE A 86 9.09 -8.19 0.81
C ILE A 86 7.79 -7.82 0.07
N VAL A 87 6.70 -7.59 0.79
CA VAL A 87 5.41 -7.22 0.19
C VAL A 87 5.51 -5.84 -0.48
N GLY A 88 6.23 -4.90 0.12
CA GLY A 88 6.51 -3.58 -0.43
C GLY A 88 7.30 -3.62 -1.75
N LEU A 89 8.33 -4.46 -1.83
CA LEU A 89 9.10 -4.67 -3.07
C LEU A 89 8.26 -5.32 -4.16
N LEU A 90 7.48 -6.36 -3.83
CA LEU A 90 6.55 -6.98 -4.79
C LEU A 90 5.52 -5.97 -5.31
N ASN A 91 4.99 -5.14 -4.42
CA ASN A 91 4.04 -4.06 -4.73
C ASN A 91 4.69 -3.03 -5.67
N GLY A 92 5.88 -2.53 -5.33
CA GLY A 92 6.62 -1.56 -6.15
C GLY A 92 6.97 -2.09 -7.53
N CYS A 93 7.62 -3.25 -7.61
CA CYS A 93 7.97 -3.90 -8.86
C CYS A 93 6.73 -4.18 -9.73
N GLY A 94 5.66 -4.67 -9.11
CA GLY A 94 4.42 -5.00 -9.79
C GLY A 94 3.71 -3.78 -10.40
N TRP A 95 3.60 -2.68 -9.64
CA TRP A 95 3.02 -1.45 -10.16
C TRP A 95 3.88 -0.77 -11.21
N VAL A 96 5.21 -0.78 -11.08
CA VAL A 96 6.12 -0.28 -12.12
C VAL A 96 5.96 -1.10 -13.40
N ALA A 97 5.99 -2.42 -13.31
CA ALA A 97 5.80 -3.32 -14.46
C ALA A 97 4.44 -3.11 -15.14
N TRP A 98 3.39 -2.83 -14.36
CA TRP A 98 2.08 -2.50 -14.91
C TRP A 98 2.03 -1.10 -15.54
N ALA A 99 2.64 -0.10 -14.90
CA ALA A 99 2.53 1.31 -15.27
C ALA A 99 3.39 1.66 -16.49
N VAL A 100 4.65 1.22 -16.55
CA VAL A 100 5.62 1.64 -17.57
C VAL A 100 5.11 1.47 -19.01
N PRO A 101 4.56 0.32 -19.42
CA PRO A 101 4.04 0.13 -20.79
C PRO A 101 2.81 1.00 -21.12
N ARG A 102 2.20 1.65 -20.14
CA ARG A 102 0.94 2.42 -20.27
C ARG A 102 1.14 3.93 -20.18
N MET A 103 2.31 4.39 -19.74
CA MET A 103 2.57 5.81 -19.47
C MET A 103 2.46 6.70 -20.71
N GLU A 104 2.87 6.21 -21.89
CA GLU A 104 2.81 6.99 -23.13
C GLU A 104 1.38 7.33 -23.53
N LYS A 105 0.44 6.40 -23.32
CA LYS A 105 -0.95 6.54 -23.75
C LYS A 105 -1.89 7.05 -22.66
N ARG A 106 -1.44 7.05 -21.40
CA ARG A 106 -2.27 7.33 -20.22
C ARG A 106 -1.53 8.22 -19.24
N LEU A 107 -1.65 9.53 -19.41
CA LEU A 107 -0.94 10.52 -18.59
C LEU A 107 -1.19 10.37 -17.08
N TYR A 108 -2.40 9.96 -16.68
CA TYR A 108 -2.74 9.73 -15.27
C TYR A 108 -1.91 8.63 -14.60
N VAL A 109 -1.31 7.71 -15.37
CA VAL A 109 -0.45 6.63 -14.85
C VAL A 109 0.84 7.19 -14.25
N LYS A 110 1.25 8.42 -14.62
CA LYS A 110 2.39 9.10 -13.98
C LYS A 110 2.19 9.27 -12.47
N TRP A 111 0.96 9.48 -12.00
CA TRP A 111 0.65 9.55 -10.57
C TRP A 111 0.96 8.24 -9.82
N CYS A 112 0.74 7.09 -10.46
CA CYS A 112 1.14 5.78 -9.94
C CYS A 112 2.66 5.70 -9.79
N ILE A 113 3.42 6.08 -10.82
CA ILE A 113 4.88 6.06 -10.77
C ILE A 113 5.43 7.01 -9.72
N TYR A 114 4.93 8.25 -9.63
CA TYR A 114 5.36 9.19 -8.61
C TYR A 114 5.11 8.66 -7.20
N THR A 115 3.96 8.01 -6.98
CA THR A 115 3.66 7.39 -5.68
C THR A 115 4.61 6.23 -5.39
N VAL A 116 4.82 5.32 -6.34
CA VAL A 116 5.65 4.12 -6.13
C VAL A 116 7.12 4.49 -5.94
N VAL A 117 7.65 5.37 -6.79
CA VAL A 117 9.03 5.87 -6.65
C VAL A 117 9.18 6.62 -5.33
N GLY A 118 8.23 7.50 -4.99
CA GLY A 118 8.21 8.21 -3.71
C GLY A 118 8.24 7.24 -2.52
N ALA A 119 7.38 6.22 -2.51
CA ALA A 119 7.32 5.23 -1.45
C ALA A 119 8.64 4.44 -1.31
N LEU A 120 9.23 4.00 -2.42
CA LEU A 120 10.51 3.30 -2.42
C LEU A 120 11.66 4.20 -1.96
N SER A 121 11.68 5.47 -2.38
CA SER A 121 12.67 6.45 -1.92
C SER A 121 12.55 6.72 -0.43
N THR A 122 11.33 6.87 0.10
CA THR A 122 11.12 7.08 1.54
C THR A 122 11.54 5.88 2.37
N MET A 123 11.42 4.65 1.84
CA MET A 123 11.89 3.43 2.53
C MET A 123 13.38 3.51 2.93
N LEU A 124 14.19 4.27 2.21
CA LEU A 124 15.60 4.47 2.55
C LEU A 124 15.79 5.22 3.88
N LEU A 125 14.86 6.09 4.26
CA LEU A 125 14.89 6.78 5.55
C LEU A 125 14.63 5.79 6.69
N GLU A 126 13.65 4.92 6.52
CA GLU A 126 13.30 3.87 7.49
C GLU A 126 14.43 2.85 7.66
N LEU A 127 15.12 2.48 6.57
CA LEU A 127 16.24 1.54 6.62
C LEU A 127 17.56 2.18 7.07
N GLY A 128 17.70 3.50 6.88
CA GLY A 128 18.90 4.24 7.24
C GLY A 128 19.03 4.49 8.74
N ASP A 129 17.92 4.59 9.46
CA ASP A 129 17.82 4.64 10.93
C ASP A 129 18.88 5.52 11.62
N PHE A 130 19.00 6.77 11.15
CA PHE A 130 19.95 7.74 11.72
C PHE A 130 19.41 8.36 13.03
N PRO A 131 20.29 8.71 13.99
CA PRO A 131 19.89 9.25 15.29
C PRO A 131 19.26 10.65 15.20
N PRO A 132 18.46 11.07 16.19
CA PRO A 132 17.74 12.35 16.15
C PRO A 132 18.69 13.55 15.96
N ILE A 133 18.42 14.33 14.93
CA ILE A 133 19.08 15.61 14.65
C ILE A 133 18.50 16.64 15.63
N LEU A 134 19.40 17.33 16.35
CA LEU A 134 19.04 18.35 17.35
C LEU A 134 18.07 17.87 18.44
N TRP A 135 18.02 16.56 18.71
CA TRP A 135 17.06 15.95 19.65
C TRP A 135 15.59 16.21 19.28
N ALA A 136 15.31 16.57 18.02
CA ALA A 136 13.98 16.97 17.57
C ALA A 136 13.42 16.08 16.46
N VAL A 137 14.24 15.70 15.47
CA VAL A 137 13.77 14.97 14.28
C VAL A 137 14.74 13.84 13.96
N ASP A 138 14.24 12.61 13.92
CA ASP A 138 14.98 11.41 13.51
C ASP A 138 14.56 10.92 12.11
N ALA A 139 15.16 9.81 11.67
CA ALA A 139 14.87 9.20 10.38
C ALA A 139 13.40 8.78 10.24
N HIS A 140 12.82 8.26 11.33
CA HIS A 140 11.46 7.75 11.36
C HIS A 140 10.42 8.88 11.27
N ALA A 141 10.64 10.01 11.96
CA ALA A 141 9.81 11.20 11.85
C ALA A 141 9.83 11.78 10.42
N LEU A 142 11.00 11.81 9.77
CA LEU A 142 11.08 12.20 8.35
C LEU A 142 10.40 11.21 7.43
N TRP A 143 10.47 9.92 7.74
CA TRP A 143 9.76 8.89 6.99
C TRP A 143 8.24 9.11 7.03
N HIS A 144 7.67 9.38 8.21
CA HIS A 144 6.26 9.75 8.34
C HIS A 144 5.90 11.00 7.54
N LEU A 145 6.70 12.07 7.70
CA LEU A 145 6.46 13.33 6.99
C LEU A 145 6.47 13.13 5.46
N ALA A 146 7.41 12.35 4.95
CA ALA A 146 7.56 12.13 3.52
C ALA A 146 6.50 11.15 2.96
N THR A 147 6.02 10.20 3.76
CA THR A 147 5.00 9.23 3.33
C THR A 147 3.56 9.75 3.46
N ALA A 148 3.29 10.72 4.33
CA ALA A 148 1.95 11.29 4.56
C ALA A 148 1.24 11.83 3.30
N PRO A 149 1.94 12.48 2.34
CA PRO A 149 1.31 12.94 1.10
C PRO A 149 1.01 11.82 0.09
N LEU A 150 1.71 10.68 0.16
CA LEU A 150 1.64 9.64 -0.87
C LEU A 150 0.24 9.03 -1.06
N PRO A 151 -0.55 8.74 -0.01
CA PRO A 151 -1.93 8.28 -0.17
C PRO A 151 -2.83 9.21 -0.99
N PHE A 152 -2.62 10.53 -0.92
CA PHE A 152 -3.41 11.48 -1.70
C PHE A 152 -3.06 11.40 -3.19
N ILE A 153 -1.78 11.29 -3.52
CA ILE A 153 -1.30 11.11 -4.91
C ILE A 153 -1.79 9.76 -5.45
N TRP A 154 -1.72 8.71 -4.63
CA TRP A 154 -2.24 7.38 -4.95
C TRP A 154 -3.75 7.41 -5.23
N TYR A 155 -4.51 8.11 -4.39
CA TYR A 155 -5.95 8.24 -4.57
C TYR A 155 -6.30 8.91 -5.91
N ARG A 156 -5.59 9.98 -6.30
CA ARG A 156 -5.77 10.62 -7.62
C ARG A 156 -5.51 9.66 -8.78
N PHE A 157 -4.50 8.79 -8.65
CA PHE A 157 -4.27 7.72 -9.61
C PHE A 157 -5.46 6.75 -9.68
N LEU A 158 -5.92 6.24 -8.53
CA LEU A 158 -7.02 5.27 -8.47
C LEU A 158 -8.32 5.84 -9.03
N GLU A 159 -8.67 7.07 -8.66
CA GLU A 159 -9.84 7.78 -9.18
C GLU A 159 -9.77 7.89 -10.70
N SER A 160 -8.63 8.37 -11.24
CA SER A 160 -8.44 8.52 -12.68
C SER A 160 -8.51 7.17 -13.42
N ASP A 161 -7.95 6.10 -12.84
CA ASP A 161 -7.99 4.77 -13.44
C ASP A 161 -9.41 4.18 -13.44
N CYS A 162 -10.18 4.38 -12.36
CA CYS A 162 -11.57 4.01 -12.28
C CYS A 162 -12.43 4.75 -13.30
N LEU A 163 -12.26 6.08 -13.44
CA LEU A 163 -12.96 6.88 -14.43
C LEU A 163 -12.64 6.43 -15.87
N TYR A 164 -11.36 6.16 -16.15
CA TYR A 164 -10.93 5.63 -17.44
C TYR A 164 -11.59 4.27 -17.77
N LEU A 165 -11.73 3.39 -16.77
CA LEU A 165 -12.40 2.10 -16.93
C LEU A 165 -13.91 2.26 -17.14
N ALA A 166 -14.57 3.13 -16.38
CA ALA A 166 -15.99 3.39 -16.48
C ALA A 166 -16.34 3.90 -17.89
N GLN A 167 -15.60 4.89 -18.40
CA GLN A 167 -15.80 5.45 -19.74
C GLN A 167 -15.66 4.41 -20.86
N ARG A 168 -14.74 3.45 -20.71
CA ARG A 168 -14.60 2.34 -21.67
C ARG A 168 -15.64 1.24 -21.52
N GLY A 169 -16.12 0.99 -20.29
CA GLY A 169 -17.21 0.05 -20.02
C GLY A 169 -18.56 0.51 -20.55
N SER A 170 -18.72 1.80 -20.81
CA SER A 170 -19.94 2.39 -21.41
C SER A 170 -19.97 2.36 -22.95
N GLY A 171 -18.92 1.86 -23.61
CA GLY A 171 -18.85 1.76 -25.06
C GLY A 171 -19.60 0.53 -25.64
N PRO A 172 -20.07 0.57 -26.90
CA PRO A 172 -20.86 -0.51 -27.51
C PRO A 172 -20.17 -1.88 -27.55
N ASP A 173 -18.83 -1.94 -27.50
CA ASP A 173 -18.05 -3.18 -27.47
C ASP A 173 -18.10 -3.92 -26.11
N PHE A 174 -18.47 -3.26 -25.01
CA PHE A 174 -18.48 -3.91 -23.70
C PHE A 174 -19.65 -4.88 -23.52
N LYS A 175 -20.80 -4.61 -24.17
CA LYS A 175 -21.96 -5.52 -24.17
C LYS A 175 -21.69 -6.86 -24.88
N LYS A 176 -20.61 -6.96 -25.67
CA LYS A 176 -20.22 -8.21 -26.34
C LYS A 176 -19.31 -9.11 -25.49
N GLN A 177 -18.89 -8.65 -24.31
CA GLN A 177 -18.01 -9.40 -23.40
C GLN A 177 -18.70 -9.79 -22.07
N ILE A 178 -20.02 -9.63 -21.97
CA ILE A 178 -20.87 -10.11 -20.88
C ILE A 178 -21.52 -11.42 -21.31
#